data_AF-A0A2U0U4T4-F1
#
_entry.id   AF-A0A2U0U4T4-F1
#
_cell.length_a   1.000
_cell.length_b   1.000
_cell.length_c   1.000
_cell.angle_alpha   90.00
_cell.angle_beta   90.00
_cell.angle_gamma   90.00
#
_symmetry.space_group_name_H-M   'P 1'
#
loop_
_entity.id
_entity.type
_entity.pdbx_description
1 polymer ?
#
loop_
_entity_poly.entity_id
_entity_poly.type
_entity_poly.pdbx_seq_one_letter_code
_entity_poly.pdbx_strand_id
1 'polypeptide(L)'
;MSHKAKLNIYICKKGIKNMDTTRFWECNSMFKRQLKDGNIVEARRLLYAMTQLYPNIEDNDMAGNKAILHNALGLDKVIANFNLAYFVPYAIRLADSDWQGTRRGGYVVPSIGQRITNRLMNGITERSDNYIKAVMPFFRKSLQHNPSNKDNLRHLAQLYVRVRLKSQAIAIYKQLLRKYDDSYLYAELAELMPNAADRVALLCQAVAQQPKESYNMANRYHLAELLQMPSPTRAAYEISKSVEARKKAKQPIPADVDRMARILSAYTPVTEAEQVLFYQKQKNIAKQIINR
;
A
#
# COMPACT_ATOMS: atom_id res chain seq x y z
N MET A 1 -14.42 44.53 29.04
CA MET A 1 -14.48 44.93 27.60
C MET A 1 -15.87 45.46 27.27
N SER A 2 -15.98 46.72 26.81
CA SER A 2 -17.24 47.35 26.38
C SER A 2 -17.87 46.63 25.19
N HIS A 3 -19.21 46.61 25.11
CA HIS A 3 -19.98 45.98 24.03
C HIS A 3 -19.57 46.50 22.63
N LYS A 4 -19.24 47.80 22.53
CA LYS A 4 -18.76 48.45 21.29
C LYS A 4 -17.39 47.93 20.83
N ALA A 5 -16.49 47.61 21.76
CA ALA A 5 -15.19 47.02 21.45
C ALA A 5 -15.33 45.58 20.93
N LYS A 6 -16.25 44.79 21.48
CA LYS A 6 -16.56 43.44 20.98
C LYS A 6 -17.15 43.47 19.57
N LEU A 7 -18.03 44.43 19.28
CA LEU A 7 -18.65 44.61 17.96
C LEU A 7 -17.63 45.01 16.89
N ASN A 8 -16.71 45.94 17.20
CA ASN A 8 -15.65 46.34 16.26
C ASN A 8 -14.67 45.20 15.94
N ILE A 9 -14.30 44.40 16.94
CA ILE A 9 -13.47 43.21 16.74
C ILE A 9 -14.21 42.20 15.85
N TYR A 10 -15.51 42.01 16.05
CA TYR A 10 -16.32 41.10 15.25
C TYR A 10 -16.40 41.54 13.78
N ILE A 11 -16.67 42.83 13.51
CA ILE A 11 -16.72 43.37 12.14
C ILE A 11 -15.37 43.25 11.45
N CYS A 12 -14.28 43.60 12.13
CA CYS A 12 -12.93 43.48 11.60
C CYS A 12 -12.59 42.01 11.24
N LYS A 13 -12.88 41.07 12.15
CA LYS A 13 -12.71 39.63 11.87
C LYS A 13 -13.55 39.15 10.68
N LYS A 14 -14.79 39.62 10.56
CA LYS A 14 -15.67 39.26 9.42
C LYS A 14 -15.15 39.84 8.10
N GLY A 15 -14.64 41.07 8.10
CA GLY A 15 -13.99 41.68 6.93
C GLY A 15 -12.74 40.93 6.47
N ILE A 16 -11.86 40.54 7.40
CA ILE A 16 -10.66 39.75 7.10
C ILE A 16 -11.03 38.39 6.49
N LYS A 17 -12.01 37.68 7.07
CA LYS A 17 -12.49 36.39 6.53
C LYS A 17 -13.01 36.50 5.10
N ASN A 18 -13.77 37.55 4.78
CA ASN A 18 -14.28 37.77 3.43
C ASN A 18 -13.13 38.02 2.44
N MET A 19 -12.13 38.82 2.82
CA MET A 19 -10.98 39.11 1.98
C MET A 19 -10.12 37.85 1.72
N ASP A 20 -9.86 37.04 2.74
CA ASP A 20 -9.09 35.80 2.60
C ASP A 20 -9.83 34.76 1.73
N THR A 21 -11.16 34.72 1.82
CA THR A 21 -12.00 33.87 0.96
C THR A 21 -11.87 34.27 -0.52
N THR A 22 -11.94 35.56 -0.83
CA THR A 22 -11.74 36.06 -2.20
C THR A 22 -10.35 35.71 -2.72
N ARG A 23 -9.29 36.01 -1.93
CA ARG A 23 -7.90 35.71 -2.28
C ARG A 23 -7.67 34.22 -2.52
N PHE A 24 -8.29 33.36 -1.72
CA PHE A 24 -8.19 31.91 -1.88
C PHE A 24 -8.69 31.46 -3.26
N TRP A 25 -9.85 31.95 -3.70
CA TRP A 25 -10.44 31.59 -4.99
C TRP A 25 -9.74 32.23 -6.19
N GLU A 26 -9.18 33.43 -6.02
CA GLU A 26 -8.25 34.03 -6.98
C GLU A 26 -7.00 33.16 -7.16
N CYS A 27 -6.37 32.74 -6.06
CA CYS A 27 -5.22 31.83 -6.09
C CYS A 27 -5.56 30.52 -6.82
N ASN A 28 -6.73 29.92 -6.54
CA ASN A 28 -7.19 28.71 -7.21
C ASN A 28 -7.38 28.89 -8.73
N SER A 29 -7.93 30.03 -9.14
CA SER A 29 -8.18 30.34 -10.55
C SER A 29 -6.86 30.57 -11.30
N MET A 30 -5.95 31.34 -10.68
CA MET A 30 -4.61 31.55 -11.20
C MET A 30 -3.82 30.25 -11.26
N PHE A 31 -3.92 29.39 -10.25
CA PHE A 31 -3.25 28.09 -10.22
C PHE A 31 -3.57 27.27 -11.48
N LYS A 32 -4.86 27.15 -11.81
CA LYS A 32 -5.32 26.38 -12.98
C LYS A 32 -4.76 26.92 -14.29
N ARG A 33 -4.67 28.25 -14.41
CA ARG A 33 -4.06 28.92 -15.57
C ARG A 33 -2.57 28.62 -15.65
N GLN A 34 -1.82 28.88 -14.58
CA GLN A 34 -0.36 28.68 -14.53
C GLN A 34 0.02 27.21 -14.76
N LEU A 35 -0.75 26.27 -14.22
CA LEU A 35 -0.53 24.84 -14.46
C LEU A 35 -0.74 24.47 -15.94
N LYS A 36 -1.78 25.03 -16.58
CA LYS A 36 -2.08 24.81 -18.00
C LYS A 36 -0.98 25.41 -18.90
N ASP A 37 -0.44 26.56 -18.52
CA ASP A 37 0.60 27.27 -19.25
C ASP A 37 2.01 26.68 -19.00
N GLY A 38 2.11 25.62 -18.20
CA GLY A 38 3.39 24.98 -17.87
C GLY A 38 4.25 25.73 -16.84
N ASN A 39 3.74 26.81 -16.25
CA ASN A 39 4.43 27.57 -15.21
C ASN A 39 4.32 26.88 -13.84
N ILE A 40 5.09 25.81 -13.67
CA ILE A 40 5.01 24.91 -12.50
C ILE A 40 5.46 25.60 -11.20
N VAL A 41 6.43 26.51 -11.27
CA VAL A 41 6.95 27.23 -10.08
C VAL A 41 5.85 28.12 -9.51
N GLU A 42 5.19 28.91 -10.36
CA GLU A 42 4.12 29.79 -9.92
C GLU A 42 2.88 29.00 -9.47
N ALA A 43 2.52 27.93 -10.19
CA ALA A 43 1.45 27.03 -9.76
C ALA A 43 1.73 26.46 -8.35
N ARG A 44 2.98 26.06 -8.06
CA ARG A 44 3.36 25.60 -6.72
C ARG A 44 3.22 26.71 -5.67
N ARG A 45 3.65 27.93 -5.97
CA ARG A 45 3.54 29.10 -5.07
C ARG A 45 2.08 29.41 -4.75
N LEU A 46 1.20 29.35 -5.75
CA LEU A 46 -0.24 29.59 -5.59
C LEU A 46 -0.92 28.50 -4.75
N LEU A 47 -0.58 27.22 -4.97
CA LEU A 47 -1.07 26.14 -4.10
C LEU A 47 -0.61 26.33 -2.65
N TYR A 48 0.65 26.72 -2.44
CA TYR A 48 1.14 27.03 -1.10
C TYR A 48 0.35 28.19 -0.47
N ALA A 49 0.13 29.28 -1.20
CA ALA A 49 -0.68 30.41 -0.72
C ALA A 49 -2.10 29.97 -0.34
N MET A 50 -2.74 29.11 -1.13
CA MET A 50 -4.05 28.53 -0.79
C MET A 50 -4.02 27.82 0.57
N THR A 51 -2.99 27.03 0.86
CA THR A 51 -2.87 26.34 2.17
C THR A 51 -2.71 27.29 3.35
N GLN A 52 -2.11 28.46 3.13
CA GLN A 52 -1.94 29.48 4.17
C GLN A 52 -3.24 30.28 4.43
N LEU A 53 -4.04 30.50 3.39
CA LEU A 53 -5.33 31.20 3.49
C LEU A 53 -6.43 30.32 4.07
N TYR A 54 -6.37 29.01 3.81
CA TYR A 54 -7.43 28.06 4.14
C TYR A 54 -7.90 28.06 5.61
N PRO A 55 -7.05 28.20 6.64
CA PRO A 55 -7.51 28.30 8.03
C PRO A 55 -8.44 29.50 8.32
N ASN A 56 -8.43 30.52 7.46
CA ASN A 56 -9.20 31.76 7.66
C ASN A 56 -10.51 31.80 6.86
N ILE A 57 -10.75 30.83 5.96
CA ILE A 57 -11.97 30.79 5.14
C ILE A 57 -13.05 29.95 5.82
N GLU A 58 -14.31 30.31 5.58
CA GLU A 58 -15.46 29.49 5.98
C GLU A 58 -15.80 28.51 4.85
N ASP A 59 -15.49 27.23 5.06
CA ASP A 59 -15.59 26.18 4.03
C ASP A 59 -16.59 25.10 4.47
N ASN A 60 -17.85 25.48 4.62
CA ASN A 60 -18.90 24.60 5.16
C ASN A 60 -19.20 23.38 4.27
N ASP A 61 -18.98 23.50 2.95
CA ASP A 61 -19.25 22.46 1.94
C ASP A 61 -17.98 21.69 1.49
N MET A 62 -16.83 21.96 2.14
CA MET A 62 -15.51 21.42 1.80
C MET A 62 -15.04 21.75 0.37
N ALA A 63 -15.62 22.73 -0.33
CA ALA A 63 -15.21 23.11 -1.67
C ALA A 63 -13.77 23.64 -1.71
N GLY A 64 -13.37 24.43 -0.71
CA GLY A 64 -12.00 24.91 -0.55
C GLY A 64 -11.02 23.75 -0.30
N ASN A 65 -11.37 22.84 0.61
CA ASN A 65 -10.58 21.63 0.88
C ASN A 65 -10.34 20.82 -0.41
N LYS A 66 -11.40 20.58 -1.19
CA LYS A 66 -11.34 19.84 -2.46
C LYS A 66 -10.53 20.58 -3.52
N ALA A 67 -10.60 21.90 -3.58
CA ALA A 67 -9.79 22.69 -4.50
C ALA A 67 -8.29 22.50 -4.24
N ILE A 68 -7.86 22.52 -2.97
CA ILE A 68 -6.46 22.24 -2.58
C ILE A 68 -6.05 20.84 -3.05
N LEU A 69 -6.89 19.81 -2.79
CA LEU A 69 -6.58 18.43 -3.17
C LEU A 69 -6.51 18.24 -4.69
N HIS A 70 -7.42 18.86 -5.45
CA HIS A 70 -7.39 18.82 -6.91
C HIS A 70 -6.14 19.47 -7.48
N ASN A 71 -5.72 20.61 -6.90
CA ASN A 71 -4.53 21.32 -7.33
C ASN A 71 -3.26 20.55 -6.95
N ALA A 72 -3.21 19.94 -5.76
CA ALA A 72 -2.13 19.04 -5.35
C ALA A 72 -1.98 17.85 -6.31
N LEU A 73 -3.09 17.20 -6.69
CA LEU A 73 -3.10 16.14 -7.72
C LEU A 73 -2.69 16.65 -9.10
N GLY A 74 -2.89 17.94 -9.40
CA GLY A 74 -2.43 18.57 -10.63
C GLY A 74 -0.90 18.65 -10.67
N LEU A 75 -0.27 19.16 -9.61
CA LEU A 75 1.19 19.23 -9.50
C LEU A 75 1.84 17.84 -9.43
N ASP A 76 1.24 16.91 -8.70
CA ASP A 76 1.72 15.53 -8.56
C ASP A 76 1.89 14.82 -9.92
N LYS A 77 1.11 15.19 -10.94
CA LYS A 77 1.24 14.64 -12.30
C LYS A 77 2.44 15.17 -13.07
N VAL A 78 2.88 16.39 -12.79
CA VAL A 78 3.89 17.11 -13.58
C VAL A 78 5.21 17.31 -12.84
N ILE A 79 5.24 17.01 -11.55
CA ILE A 79 6.42 17.13 -10.69
C ILE A 79 6.82 15.73 -10.22
N ALA A 80 8.01 15.29 -10.65
CA ALA A 80 8.61 14.07 -10.12
C ALA A 80 8.79 14.18 -8.60
N ASN A 81 8.43 13.11 -7.88
CA ASN A 81 8.55 13.04 -6.41
C ASN A 81 7.81 14.15 -5.65
N PHE A 82 6.71 14.68 -6.19
CA PHE A 82 5.85 15.61 -5.46
C PHE A 82 5.39 15.01 -4.12
N ASN A 83 5.53 15.77 -3.03
CA ASN A 83 5.15 15.32 -1.70
C ASN A 83 3.63 15.44 -1.48
N LEU A 84 2.86 14.55 -2.10
CA LEU A 84 1.41 14.50 -1.90
C LEU A 84 1.02 14.19 -0.44
N ALA A 85 1.90 13.54 0.33
CA ALA A 85 1.65 13.23 1.74
C ALA A 85 1.49 14.49 2.62
N TYR A 86 2.07 15.63 2.22
CA TYR A 86 1.82 16.93 2.87
C TYR A 86 0.32 17.29 2.93
N PHE A 87 -0.46 16.82 1.96
CA PHE A 87 -1.89 17.13 1.84
C PHE A 87 -2.81 16.10 2.51
N VAL A 88 -2.26 15.10 3.21
CA VAL A 88 -3.05 14.10 3.96
C VAL A 88 -4.04 14.74 4.95
N PRO A 89 -3.69 15.80 5.72
CA PRO A 89 -4.65 16.46 6.62
C PRO A 89 -5.90 17.00 5.92
N TYR A 90 -5.80 17.36 4.64
CA TYR A 90 -6.94 17.76 3.81
C TYR A 90 -7.69 16.53 3.28
N ALA A 91 -6.95 15.48 2.89
CA ALA A 91 -7.53 14.26 2.33
C ALA A 91 -8.36 13.46 3.36
N ILE A 92 -7.97 13.46 4.63
CA ILE A 92 -8.77 12.81 5.69
C ILE A 92 -10.12 13.51 5.95
N ARG A 93 -10.33 14.73 5.44
CA ARG A 93 -11.58 15.49 5.57
C ARG A 93 -12.57 15.27 4.43
N LEU A 94 -12.21 14.48 3.41
CA LEU A 94 -13.11 14.13 2.31
C LEU A 94 -14.44 13.56 2.83
N ALA A 95 -15.56 14.03 2.30
CA ALA A 95 -16.88 13.53 2.65
C ALA A 95 -17.16 12.18 1.96
N ASP A 96 -18.18 11.45 2.40
CA ASP A 96 -18.51 10.13 1.84
C ASP A 96 -18.78 10.19 0.32
N SER A 97 -19.36 11.29 -0.17
CA SER A 97 -19.59 11.52 -1.59
C SER A 97 -18.30 11.63 -2.41
N ASP A 98 -17.20 12.07 -1.81
CA ASP A 98 -15.89 12.21 -2.47
C ASP A 98 -15.19 10.86 -2.73
N TRP A 99 -15.76 9.77 -2.22
CA TRP A 99 -15.30 8.40 -2.44
C TRP A 99 -16.05 7.70 -3.56
N GLN A 100 -17.13 8.29 -4.06
CA GLN A 100 -17.97 7.72 -5.11
C GLN A 100 -17.43 8.11 -6.49
N GLY A 101 -17.04 7.11 -7.29
CA GLY A 101 -16.66 7.31 -8.68
C GLY A 101 -17.87 7.67 -9.53
N THR A 102 -17.66 8.29 -10.68
CA THR A 102 -18.76 8.61 -11.63
C THR A 102 -18.59 7.82 -12.92
N ARG A 103 -19.69 7.45 -13.57
CA ARG A 103 -19.65 6.88 -14.92
C ARG A 103 -19.87 8.00 -15.94
N ARG A 104 -18.97 8.15 -16.90
CA ARG A 104 -19.12 9.07 -18.03
C ARG A 104 -18.82 8.33 -19.33
N GLY A 105 -19.82 8.22 -20.21
CA GLY A 105 -19.66 7.59 -21.53
C GLY A 105 -19.12 6.16 -21.47
N GLY A 106 -19.58 5.33 -20.51
CA GLY A 106 -19.10 3.96 -20.32
C GLY A 106 -17.81 3.81 -19.51
N TYR A 107 -17.06 4.89 -19.28
CA TYR A 107 -15.84 4.87 -18.46
C TYR A 107 -16.11 5.17 -16.99
N VAL A 108 -15.46 4.42 -16.10
CA VAL A 108 -15.45 4.69 -14.67
C VAL A 108 -14.39 5.74 -14.37
N VAL A 109 -14.82 6.93 -14.00
CA VAL A 109 -13.95 7.99 -13.49
C VAL A 109 -13.74 7.75 -12.00
N PRO A 110 -12.49 7.48 -11.56
CA PRO A 110 -12.21 7.23 -10.15
C PRO A 110 -12.50 8.47 -9.31
N SER A 111 -13.00 8.24 -8.09
CA SER A 111 -13.27 9.31 -7.14
C SER A 111 -11.98 10.03 -6.70
N ILE A 112 -12.11 11.21 -6.09
CA ILE A 112 -10.93 11.92 -5.60
C ILE A 112 -10.23 11.11 -4.50
N GLY A 113 -10.99 10.45 -3.62
CA GLY A 113 -10.44 9.54 -2.61
C GLY A 113 -9.66 8.38 -3.22
N GLN A 114 -10.17 7.75 -4.28
CA GLN A 114 -9.46 6.69 -5.01
C GLN A 114 -8.18 7.20 -5.70
N ARG A 115 -8.24 8.36 -6.34
CA ARG A 115 -7.07 8.96 -7.01
C ARG A 115 -5.94 9.26 -6.02
N ILE A 116 -6.26 9.86 -4.87
CA ILE A 116 -5.27 10.13 -3.81
C ILE A 116 -4.73 8.81 -3.26
N THR A 117 -5.57 7.81 -3.02
CA THR A 117 -5.14 6.47 -2.56
C THR A 117 -4.10 5.88 -3.49
N ASN A 118 -4.41 5.79 -4.79
CA ASN A 118 -3.51 5.19 -5.78
C ASN A 118 -2.17 5.93 -5.86
N ARG A 119 -2.18 7.27 -5.76
CA ARG A 119 -0.96 8.07 -5.81
C ARG A 119 -0.12 7.94 -4.55
N LEU A 120 -0.73 7.96 -3.36
CA LEU A 120 0.00 7.78 -2.11
C LEU A 120 0.56 6.36 -1.95
N MET A 121 -0.12 5.35 -2.52
CA MET A 121 0.32 3.95 -2.54
C MET A 121 1.44 3.68 -3.56
N ASN A 122 1.67 4.58 -4.52
CA ASN A 122 2.65 4.35 -5.56
C ASN A 122 4.08 4.31 -4.98
N GLY A 123 4.78 3.20 -5.23
CA GLY A 123 6.15 2.97 -4.73
C GLY A 123 6.24 2.87 -3.21
N ILE A 124 5.15 2.48 -2.52
CA ILE A 124 5.09 2.51 -1.05
C ILE A 124 6.19 1.69 -0.36
N THR A 125 6.65 0.62 -1.02
CA THR A 125 7.70 -0.28 -0.54
C THR A 125 9.05 0.42 -0.40
N GLU A 126 9.28 1.50 -1.13
CA GLU A 126 10.53 2.27 -1.17
C GLU A 126 10.46 3.56 -0.32
N ARG A 127 9.29 3.87 0.27
CA ARG A 127 9.09 5.10 1.05
C ARG A 127 9.64 4.96 2.47
N SER A 128 10.07 6.09 3.04
CA SER A 128 10.57 6.15 4.42
C SER A 128 9.49 5.91 5.47
N ASP A 129 9.84 5.40 6.65
CA ASP A 129 8.89 5.14 7.73
C ASP A 129 8.10 6.39 8.16
N ASN A 130 8.73 7.57 8.06
CA ASN A 130 8.07 8.84 8.33
C ASN A 130 6.96 9.13 7.32
N TYR A 131 7.20 8.87 6.02
CA TYR A 131 6.16 8.96 5.00
C TYR A 131 5.02 8.01 5.31
N ILE A 132 5.33 6.75 5.61
CA ILE A 132 4.33 5.71 5.93
C ILE A 132 3.44 6.14 7.10
N LYS A 133 4.04 6.62 8.19
CA LYS A 133 3.30 7.12 9.36
C LYS A 133 2.38 8.29 9.00
N ALA A 134 2.83 9.20 8.13
CA ALA A 134 2.05 10.37 7.72
C ALA A 134 0.80 9.99 6.91
N VAL A 135 0.89 8.97 6.03
CA VAL A 135 -0.22 8.57 5.13
C VAL A 135 -1.18 7.55 5.75
N MET A 136 -0.76 6.85 6.81
CA MET A 136 -1.53 5.78 7.47
C MET A 136 -2.99 6.17 7.82
N PRO A 137 -3.27 7.35 8.41
CA PRO A 137 -4.65 7.73 8.76
C PRO A 137 -5.56 7.80 7.53
N PHE A 138 -5.05 8.28 6.39
CA PHE A 138 -5.80 8.36 5.15
C PHE A 138 -6.10 6.97 4.58
N PHE A 139 -5.15 6.04 4.62
CA PHE A 139 -5.38 4.68 4.14
C PHE A 139 -6.44 3.93 4.97
N ARG A 140 -6.45 4.11 6.29
CA ARG A 140 -7.52 3.57 7.13
C ARG A 140 -8.89 4.10 6.70
N LYS A 141 -8.99 5.40 6.39
CA LYS A 141 -10.22 6.00 5.86
C LYS A 141 -10.59 5.42 4.49
N SER A 142 -9.63 5.30 3.58
CA SER A 142 -9.85 4.72 2.25
C SER A 142 -10.47 3.32 2.29
N LEU A 143 -10.03 2.49 3.25
CA LEU A 143 -10.59 1.16 3.43
C LEU A 143 -12.00 1.12 4.03
N GLN A 144 -12.42 2.15 4.77
CA GLN A 144 -13.82 2.23 5.22
C GLN A 144 -14.77 2.33 4.03
N HIS A 145 -14.34 3.00 2.94
CA HIS A 145 -15.14 3.17 1.74
C HIS A 145 -15.00 2.04 0.72
N ASN A 146 -13.90 1.28 0.75
CA ASN A 146 -13.71 0.12 -0.11
C ASN A 146 -13.11 -1.08 0.65
N PRO A 147 -13.85 -1.65 1.62
CA PRO A 147 -13.33 -2.63 2.57
C PRO A 147 -13.05 -4.00 1.96
N SER A 148 -13.57 -4.28 0.77
CA SER A 148 -13.43 -5.56 0.08
C SER A 148 -12.36 -5.57 -1.02
N ASN A 149 -11.77 -4.40 -1.34
CA ASN A 149 -10.74 -4.33 -2.36
C ASN A 149 -9.46 -5.04 -1.88
N LYS A 150 -9.15 -6.15 -2.56
CA LYS A 150 -8.04 -7.03 -2.26
C LYS A 150 -6.69 -6.30 -2.24
N ASP A 151 -6.42 -5.49 -3.25
CA ASP A 151 -5.13 -4.80 -3.39
C ASP A 151 -4.96 -3.73 -2.30
N ASN A 152 -6.00 -2.97 -2.00
CA ASN A 152 -5.98 -1.98 -0.91
C ASN A 152 -5.76 -2.63 0.45
N LEU A 153 -6.39 -3.78 0.72
CA LEU A 153 -6.18 -4.53 1.95
C LEU A 153 -4.75 -5.05 2.03
N ARG A 154 -4.24 -5.68 0.97
CA ARG A 154 -2.85 -6.18 0.93
C ARG A 154 -1.87 -5.04 1.18
N HIS A 155 -2.07 -3.91 0.52
CA HIS A 155 -1.28 -2.70 0.72
C HIS A 155 -1.31 -2.20 2.16
N LEU A 156 -2.48 -2.16 2.81
CA LEU A 156 -2.53 -1.81 4.23
C LEU A 156 -1.75 -2.81 5.10
N ALA A 157 -1.83 -4.11 4.79
CA ALA A 157 -1.06 -5.11 5.53
C ALA A 157 0.45 -4.85 5.40
N GLN A 158 0.95 -4.61 4.19
CA GLN A 158 2.35 -4.23 3.94
C GLN A 158 2.76 -2.96 4.71
N LEU A 159 1.88 -1.96 4.77
CA LEU A 159 2.10 -0.75 5.55
C LEU A 159 2.22 -1.03 7.05
N TYR A 160 1.36 -1.89 7.59
CA TYR A 160 1.42 -2.29 8.98
C TYR A 160 2.71 -3.06 9.31
N VAL A 161 3.21 -3.88 8.40
CA VAL A 161 4.53 -4.51 8.56
C VAL A 161 5.62 -3.44 8.72
N ARG A 162 5.64 -2.42 7.84
CA ARG A 162 6.63 -1.32 7.88
C ARG A 162 6.62 -0.55 9.20
N VAL A 163 5.45 -0.26 9.76
CA VAL A 163 5.33 0.46 11.04
C VAL A 163 5.35 -0.45 12.27
N ARG A 164 5.82 -1.69 12.13
CA ARG A 164 5.92 -2.68 13.22
C ARG A 164 4.59 -3.05 13.89
N LEU A 165 3.48 -2.87 13.19
CA LEU A 165 2.11 -3.26 13.59
C LEU A 165 1.78 -4.66 13.07
N LYS A 166 2.58 -5.64 13.49
CA LYS A 166 2.59 -7.00 12.95
C LYS A 166 1.24 -7.71 13.10
N SER A 167 0.59 -7.57 14.25
CA SER A 167 -0.71 -8.23 14.54
C SER A 167 -1.81 -7.76 13.57
N GLN A 168 -1.83 -6.47 13.24
CA GLN A 168 -2.80 -5.91 12.30
C GLN A 168 -2.54 -6.38 10.86
N ALA A 169 -1.27 -6.48 10.46
CA ALA A 169 -0.91 -7.06 9.15
C ALA A 169 -1.36 -8.52 9.04
N ILE A 170 -1.09 -9.33 10.07
CA ILE A 170 -1.52 -10.73 10.14
C ILE A 170 -3.04 -10.85 9.99
N ALA A 171 -3.81 -10.04 10.72
CA ALA A 171 -5.27 -10.06 10.65
C ALA A 171 -5.78 -9.83 9.22
N ILE A 172 -5.19 -8.87 8.50
CA ILE A 172 -5.57 -8.57 7.11
C ILE A 172 -5.19 -9.71 6.16
N TYR A 173 -3.97 -10.24 6.25
CA TYR A 173 -3.57 -11.36 5.38
C TYR A 173 -4.44 -12.60 5.61
N LYS A 174 -4.81 -12.90 6.86
CA LYS A 174 -5.78 -13.96 7.16
C LYS A 174 -7.15 -13.67 6.54
N GLN A 175 -7.65 -12.43 6.64
CA GLN A 175 -8.90 -12.03 6.00
C GLN A 175 -8.85 -12.21 4.48
N LEU A 176 -7.74 -11.85 3.84
CA LEU A 176 -7.53 -12.03 2.40
C LEU A 176 -7.51 -13.52 2.04
N LEU A 177 -6.76 -14.33 2.78
CA LEU A 177 -6.61 -15.77 2.54
C LEU A 177 -7.87 -16.60 2.83
N ARG A 178 -8.90 -16.01 3.46
CA ARG A 178 -10.24 -16.63 3.55
C ARG A 178 -11.03 -16.52 2.25
N LYS A 179 -10.62 -15.64 1.33
CA LYS A 179 -11.32 -15.34 0.07
C LYS A 179 -10.49 -15.64 -1.17
N TYR A 180 -9.17 -15.53 -1.06
CA TYR A 180 -8.25 -15.64 -2.18
C TYR A 180 -7.11 -16.60 -1.82
N ASP A 181 -6.72 -17.45 -2.76
CA ASP A 181 -5.67 -18.45 -2.57
C ASP A 181 -4.36 -18.06 -3.29
N ASP A 182 -4.04 -16.76 -3.40
CA ASP A 182 -2.85 -16.35 -4.15
C ASP A 182 -1.54 -16.69 -3.41
N SER A 183 -0.59 -17.25 -4.16
CA SER A 183 0.75 -17.61 -3.68
C SER A 183 1.43 -16.51 -2.85
N TYR A 184 1.41 -15.27 -3.31
CA TYR A 184 2.11 -14.16 -2.65
C TYR A 184 1.49 -13.82 -1.28
N LEU A 185 0.19 -14.02 -1.07
CA LEU A 185 -0.46 -13.76 0.22
C LEU A 185 0.00 -14.76 1.28
N TYR A 186 0.17 -16.03 0.89
CA TYR A 186 0.72 -17.05 1.77
C TYR A 186 2.18 -16.74 2.14
N ALA A 187 3.00 -16.36 1.16
CA ALA A 187 4.40 -16.00 1.40
C ALA A 187 4.53 -14.79 2.34
N GLU A 188 3.75 -13.73 2.09
CA GLU A 188 3.74 -12.53 2.93
C GLU A 188 3.25 -12.84 4.36
N LEU A 189 2.25 -13.70 4.54
CA LEU A 189 1.84 -14.13 5.88
C LEU A 189 2.91 -14.99 6.56
N ALA A 190 3.62 -15.84 5.81
CA ALA A 190 4.69 -16.69 6.34
C ALA A 190 5.82 -15.85 6.94
N GLU A 191 6.24 -14.77 6.30
CA GLU A 191 7.26 -13.85 6.85
C GLU A 191 6.86 -13.26 8.21
N LEU A 192 5.56 -13.20 8.49
CA LEU A 192 5.04 -12.69 9.75
C LEU A 192 4.84 -13.78 10.81
N MET A 193 4.94 -15.07 10.50
CA MET A 193 4.76 -16.09 11.53
C MET A 193 6.00 -16.21 12.42
N PRO A 194 5.86 -16.25 13.76
CA PRO A 194 7.00 -16.42 14.66
C PRO A 194 7.52 -17.87 14.66
N ASN A 195 6.64 -18.84 14.44
CA ASN A 195 6.96 -20.27 14.51
C ASN A 195 7.38 -20.81 13.14
N ALA A 196 8.53 -21.51 13.08
CA ALA A 196 9.01 -22.17 11.87
C ALA A 196 8.01 -23.15 11.25
N ALA A 197 7.25 -23.91 12.07
CA ALA A 197 6.25 -24.85 11.56
C ALA A 197 5.12 -24.13 10.80
N ASP A 198 4.65 -23.00 11.33
CA ASP A 198 3.62 -22.19 10.67
C ASP A 198 4.15 -21.58 9.36
N ARG A 199 5.41 -21.13 9.36
CA ARG A 199 6.10 -20.63 8.18
C ARG A 199 6.20 -21.70 7.09
N VAL A 200 6.58 -22.93 7.45
CA VAL A 200 6.64 -24.07 6.53
C VAL A 200 5.26 -24.35 5.95
N ALA A 201 4.21 -24.40 6.79
CA ALA A 201 2.86 -24.69 6.32
C ALA A 201 2.37 -23.68 5.28
N LEU A 202 2.60 -22.40 5.54
CA LEU A 202 2.22 -21.31 4.64
C LEU A 202 3.07 -21.28 3.38
N LEU A 203 4.40 -21.45 3.47
CA LEU A 203 5.27 -21.50 2.28
C LEU A 203 4.96 -22.70 1.38
N CYS A 204 4.55 -23.85 1.95
CA CYS A 204 4.06 -24.97 1.14
C CYS A 204 2.82 -24.59 0.32
N GLN A 205 1.90 -23.80 0.88
CA GLN A 205 0.76 -23.28 0.12
C GLN A 205 1.19 -22.22 -0.90
N ALA A 206 2.13 -21.33 -0.54
CA ALA A 206 2.69 -20.38 -1.49
C ALA A 206 3.29 -21.08 -2.71
N VAL A 207 4.00 -22.19 -2.49
CA VAL A 207 4.56 -23.02 -3.56
C VAL A 207 3.46 -23.72 -4.37
N ALA A 208 2.49 -24.36 -3.71
CA ALA A 208 1.43 -25.11 -4.38
C ALA A 208 0.48 -24.23 -5.21
N GLN A 209 0.26 -22.97 -4.80
CA GLN A 209 -0.63 -22.03 -5.50
C GLN A 209 0.07 -21.19 -6.56
N GLN A 210 1.37 -21.42 -6.83
CA GLN A 210 2.11 -20.75 -7.90
C GLN A 210 2.35 -21.72 -9.06
N PRO A 211 1.53 -21.70 -10.13
CA PRO A 211 1.67 -22.62 -11.24
C PRO A 211 2.94 -22.39 -12.06
N LYS A 212 3.49 -21.18 -12.05
CA LYS A 212 4.67 -20.82 -12.82
C LYS A 212 5.92 -20.87 -11.94
N GLU A 213 6.75 -21.89 -12.17
CA GLU A 213 8.01 -22.08 -11.43
C GLU A 213 8.96 -20.88 -11.49
N SER A 214 8.94 -20.11 -12.59
CA SER A 214 9.70 -18.86 -12.72
C SER A 214 9.28 -17.76 -11.74
N TYR A 215 8.18 -17.92 -11.01
CA TYR A 215 7.77 -17.02 -9.93
C TYR A 215 7.81 -17.70 -8.56
N ASN A 216 8.18 -18.99 -8.49
CA ASN A 216 8.19 -19.79 -7.26
C ASN A 216 9.59 -19.98 -6.66
N MET A 217 10.62 -19.63 -7.43
CA MET A 217 12.04 -19.75 -7.09
C MET A 217 12.43 -19.19 -5.71
N ALA A 218 11.85 -18.07 -5.27
CA ALA A 218 12.12 -17.52 -3.95
C ALA A 218 11.42 -18.33 -2.85
N ASN A 219 10.14 -18.65 -3.02
CA ASN A 219 9.37 -19.44 -2.06
C ASN A 219 10.00 -20.82 -1.81
N ARG A 220 10.47 -21.49 -2.88
CA ARG A 220 11.15 -22.79 -2.77
C ARG A 220 12.47 -22.68 -2.01
N TYR A 221 13.26 -21.64 -2.27
CA TYR A 221 14.48 -21.38 -1.51
C TYR A 221 14.18 -21.18 -0.02
N HIS A 222 13.22 -20.31 0.33
CA HIS A 222 12.84 -20.08 1.74
C HIS A 222 12.27 -21.32 2.43
N LEU A 223 11.55 -22.16 1.69
CA LEU A 223 11.07 -23.43 2.20
C LEU A 223 12.24 -24.40 2.44
N ALA A 224 13.24 -24.44 1.56
CA ALA A 224 14.46 -25.22 1.75
C ALA A 224 15.23 -24.79 3.00
N GLU A 225 15.38 -23.47 3.22
CA GLU A 225 16.03 -22.92 4.42
C GLU A 225 15.39 -23.42 5.72
N LEU A 226 14.06 -23.44 5.78
CA LEU A 226 13.34 -23.91 6.97
C LEU A 226 13.40 -25.43 7.15
N LEU A 227 13.56 -26.18 6.04
CA LEU A 227 13.57 -27.63 6.06
C LEU A 227 14.97 -28.23 6.18
N GLN A 228 16.05 -27.45 6.02
CA GLN A 228 17.41 -27.99 5.92
C GLN A 228 17.83 -28.86 7.13
N MET A 229 17.41 -28.47 8.35
CA MET A 229 17.69 -29.22 9.57
C MET A 229 16.63 -30.29 9.86
N PRO A 230 15.31 -29.97 9.88
CA PRO A 230 14.30 -30.95 10.27
C PRO A 230 13.97 -31.99 9.19
N SER A 231 14.28 -31.73 7.92
CA SER A 231 13.93 -32.60 6.78
C SER A 231 14.85 -32.34 5.57
N PRO A 232 16.15 -32.67 5.67
CA PRO A 232 17.15 -32.32 4.66
C PRO A 232 16.85 -32.89 3.27
N THR A 233 16.25 -34.06 3.15
CA THR A 233 15.84 -34.65 1.86
C THR A 233 14.72 -33.85 1.17
N ARG A 234 13.82 -33.22 1.94
CA ARG A 234 12.80 -32.30 1.41
C ARG A 234 13.39 -30.95 1.07
N ALA A 235 14.33 -30.45 1.87
CA ALA A 235 15.08 -29.25 1.54
C ALA A 235 15.86 -29.42 0.22
N ALA A 236 16.49 -30.59 0.03
CA ALA A 236 17.22 -30.94 -1.20
C ALA A 236 16.30 -30.97 -2.43
N TYR A 237 15.06 -31.43 -2.27
CA TYR A 237 14.03 -31.33 -3.30
C TYR A 237 13.71 -29.88 -3.66
N GLU A 238 13.41 -29.04 -2.66
CA GLU A 238 13.00 -27.65 -2.90
C GLU A 238 14.12 -26.81 -3.52
N ILE A 239 15.36 -26.96 -3.03
CA ILE A 239 16.50 -26.21 -3.57
C ILE A 239 16.83 -26.63 -5.00
N SER A 240 16.70 -27.92 -5.33
CA SER A 240 16.92 -28.43 -6.69
C SER A 240 15.92 -27.81 -7.67
N LYS A 241 14.62 -27.86 -7.35
CA LYS A 241 13.57 -27.20 -8.16
C LYS A 241 13.81 -25.70 -8.30
N SER A 242 14.24 -25.05 -7.22
CA SER A 242 14.59 -23.64 -7.18
C SER A 242 15.73 -23.29 -8.16
N VAL A 243 16.79 -24.10 -8.20
CA VAL A 243 17.93 -23.95 -9.11
C VAL A 243 17.55 -24.25 -10.56
N GLU A 244 16.82 -25.35 -10.80
CA GLU A 244 16.35 -25.74 -12.13
C GLU A 244 15.48 -24.65 -12.77
N ALA A 245 14.55 -24.07 -12.00
CA ALA A 245 13.71 -22.98 -12.47
C ALA A 245 14.53 -21.73 -12.85
N ARG A 246 15.58 -21.38 -12.08
CA ARG A 246 16.47 -20.25 -12.40
C ARG A 246 17.24 -20.51 -13.69
N LYS A 247 17.80 -21.70 -13.84
CA LYS A 247 18.50 -22.12 -15.08
C LYS A 247 17.58 -22.04 -16.29
N LYS A 248 16.36 -22.59 -16.17
CA LYS A 248 15.35 -22.56 -17.24
C LYS A 248 14.94 -21.13 -17.60
N ALA A 249 14.81 -20.25 -16.60
CA ALA A 249 14.49 -18.84 -16.79
C ALA A 249 15.69 -17.98 -17.24
N LYS A 250 16.89 -18.57 -17.39
CA LYS A 250 18.16 -17.87 -17.67
C LYS A 250 18.45 -16.75 -16.66
N GLN A 251 18.06 -16.96 -15.40
CA GLN A 251 18.33 -16.04 -14.30
C GLN A 251 19.60 -16.45 -13.56
N PRO A 252 20.37 -15.48 -13.02
CA PRO A 252 21.53 -15.79 -12.19
C PRO A 252 21.10 -16.56 -10.94
N ILE A 253 21.94 -17.50 -10.51
CA ILE A 253 21.75 -18.22 -9.25
C ILE A 253 22.41 -17.40 -8.14
N PRO A 254 21.66 -16.90 -7.14
CA PRO A 254 22.25 -16.17 -6.01
C PRO A 254 23.23 -17.05 -5.22
N ALA A 255 24.26 -16.44 -4.64
CA ALA A 255 25.31 -17.16 -3.91
C ALA A 255 24.78 -18.02 -2.76
N ASP A 256 23.75 -17.55 -2.04
CA ASP A 256 23.15 -18.29 -0.93
C ASP A 256 22.37 -19.52 -1.40
N VAL A 257 21.68 -19.40 -2.54
CA VAL A 257 20.98 -20.52 -3.20
C VAL A 257 22.00 -21.57 -3.65
N ASP A 258 23.08 -21.15 -4.28
CA ASP A 258 24.14 -22.06 -4.76
C ASP A 258 24.86 -22.77 -3.60
N ARG A 259 25.19 -22.02 -2.53
CA ARG A 259 25.77 -22.59 -1.31
C ARG A 259 24.86 -23.65 -0.71
N MET A 260 23.56 -23.35 -0.58
CA MET A 260 22.59 -24.30 -0.04
C MET A 260 22.44 -25.54 -0.93
N ALA A 261 22.40 -25.37 -2.25
CA ALA A 261 22.36 -26.48 -3.19
C ALA A 261 23.58 -27.40 -3.04
N ARG A 262 24.78 -26.83 -2.84
CA ARG A 262 26.01 -27.60 -2.57
C ARG A 262 25.92 -28.37 -1.25
N ILE A 263 25.48 -27.74 -0.17
CA ILE A 263 25.32 -28.39 1.13
C ILE A 263 24.31 -29.55 1.05
N LEU A 264 23.19 -29.33 0.38
CA LEU A 264 22.11 -30.31 0.29
C LEU A 264 22.32 -31.37 -0.79
N SER A 265 23.36 -31.26 -1.62
CA SER A 265 23.71 -32.27 -2.63
C SER A 265 24.09 -33.63 -2.04
N ALA A 266 24.46 -33.66 -0.75
CA ALA A 266 24.72 -34.89 -0.01
C ALA A 266 23.45 -35.72 0.29
N TYR A 267 22.25 -35.17 0.10
CA TYR A 267 20.99 -35.84 0.41
C TYR A 267 20.26 -36.21 -0.87
N THR A 268 19.73 -37.44 -0.93
CA THR A 268 18.82 -37.84 -2.01
C THR A 268 17.47 -37.13 -1.81
N PRO A 269 17.00 -36.32 -2.77
CA PRO A 269 15.71 -35.66 -2.66
C PRO A 269 14.56 -36.65 -2.55
N VAL A 270 13.51 -36.28 -1.81
CA VAL A 270 12.24 -37.03 -1.85
C VAL A 270 11.65 -37.01 -3.26
N THR A 271 10.79 -37.96 -3.56
CA THR A 271 10.06 -37.99 -4.83
C THR A 271 9.02 -36.86 -4.92
N GLU A 272 8.64 -36.49 -6.14
CA GLU A 272 7.56 -35.52 -6.40
C GLU A 272 6.26 -35.93 -5.67
N ALA A 273 5.89 -37.22 -5.71
CA ALA A 273 4.69 -37.74 -5.06
C ALA A 273 4.73 -37.54 -3.53
N GLU A 274 5.86 -37.84 -2.90
CA GLU A 274 6.05 -37.61 -1.46
C GLU A 274 6.05 -36.13 -1.08
N GLN A 275 6.52 -35.25 -1.98
CA GLN A 275 6.48 -33.81 -1.74
C GLN A 275 5.07 -33.25 -1.89
N VAL A 276 4.32 -33.69 -2.91
CA VAL A 276 2.91 -33.30 -3.07
C VAL A 276 2.07 -33.73 -1.87
N LEU A 277 2.26 -34.95 -1.37
CA LEU A 277 1.60 -35.42 -0.14
C LEU A 277 1.97 -34.56 1.08
N PHE A 278 3.21 -34.09 1.16
CA PHE A 278 3.64 -33.17 2.20
C PHE A 278 2.92 -31.83 2.10
N TYR A 279 2.84 -31.22 0.91
CA TYR A 279 2.08 -29.97 0.72
C TYR A 279 0.61 -30.12 1.10
N GLN A 280 -0.01 -31.27 0.79
CA GLN A 280 -1.39 -31.56 1.17
C GLN A 280 -1.56 -31.66 2.69
N LYS A 281 -0.64 -32.30 3.40
CA LYS A 281 -0.66 -32.34 4.89
C LYS A 281 -0.53 -30.94 5.48
N GLN A 282 0.36 -30.13 4.92
CA GLN A 282 0.59 -28.74 5.35
C GLN A 282 -0.63 -27.83 5.09
N LYS A 283 -1.47 -28.14 4.10
CA LYS A 283 -2.69 -27.38 3.79
C LYS A 283 -3.64 -27.29 4.99
N ASN A 284 -3.77 -28.35 5.77
CA ASN A 284 -4.64 -28.36 6.94
C ASN A 284 -4.12 -27.45 8.06
N ILE A 285 -2.80 -27.43 8.26
CA ILE A 285 -2.13 -26.55 9.23
C ILE A 285 -2.29 -25.09 8.78
N ALA A 286 -2.05 -24.79 7.49
CA ALA A 286 -2.26 -23.46 6.92
C ALA A 286 -3.71 -22.97 7.12
N LYS A 287 -4.71 -23.82 6.89
CA LYS A 287 -6.12 -23.47 7.15
C LYS A 287 -6.39 -23.14 8.62
N GLN A 288 -5.81 -23.90 9.56
CA GLN A 288 -5.94 -23.59 10.98
C GLN A 288 -5.31 -22.24 11.32
N ILE A 289 -4.15 -21.92 10.75
CA ILE A 289 -3.50 -20.61 10.93
C ILE A 289 -4.40 -19.48 10.43
N ILE A 290 -5.03 -19.62 9.27
CA ILE A 290 -5.89 -18.60 8.64
C ILE A 290 -7.20 -18.38 9.41
N ASN A 291 -7.74 -19.44 10.02
CA ASN A 291 -9.04 -19.41 10.69
C ASN A 291 -8.98 -19.08 12.19
N ARG A 292 -7.81 -19.17 12.82
CA ARG A 292 -7.54 -18.60 14.15
C ARG A 292 -7.49 -17.08 14.09
#